data_AF-A0A2C6E5Z8-F1
#
_entry.id   AF-A0A2C6E5Z8-F1
#
_cell.length_a   1.000
_cell.length_b   1.000
_cell.length_c   1.000
_cell.angle_alpha   90.00
_cell.angle_beta   90.00
_cell.angle_gamma   90.00
#
_symmetry.space_group_name_H-M   'P 1'
#
loop_
_entity.id
_entity.type
_entity.pdbx_description
1 polymer ?
#
loop_
_entity_poly.entity_id
_entity_poly.type
_entity_poly.pdbx_seq_one_letter_code
_entity_poly.pdbx_strand_id
1 'polypeptide(L)'
;MQKVIKFFGKVYKAVGVGDFLYRSMYKDKAEANKTYKKLQPTLKIVFGQSGRSSKEFKALLNMIAALAPVGAVRRNFIRYYVENEEAWRRLPKDPDEIPYGYWW
;
A
#
# COMPACT_ATOMS: atom_id res chain seq x y z
N MET A 1 -17.18 -10.15 -5.48
CA MET A 1 -15.92 -10.78 -5.95
C MET A 1 -15.38 -10.16 -7.25
N GLN A 2 -16.11 -10.16 -8.38
CA GLN A 2 -15.60 -9.57 -9.63
C GLN A 2 -15.31 -8.06 -9.58
N LYS A 3 -16.01 -7.28 -8.74
CA LYS A 3 -15.85 -5.82 -8.70
C LYS A 3 -14.48 -5.35 -8.19
N VAL A 4 -13.91 -6.03 -7.18
CA VAL A 4 -12.58 -5.67 -6.63
C VAL A 4 -11.48 -6.06 -7.62
N ILE A 5 -11.53 -7.27 -8.18
CA ILE A 5 -10.57 -7.71 -9.20
C ILE A 5 -10.68 -6.85 -10.48
N LYS A 6 -11.89 -6.44 -10.88
CA LYS A 6 -12.11 -5.49 -12.00
C LYS A 6 -11.64 -4.08 -11.66
N PHE A 7 -11.75 -3.63 -10.40
CA PHE A 7 -11.22 -2.35 -9.94
C PHE A 7 -9.68 -2.36 -9.92
N PHE A 8 -9.07 -3.42 -9.39
CA PHE A 8 -7.62 -3.66 -9.49
C PHE A 8 -7.19 -3.70 -10.94
N GLY A 9 -7.80 -4.55 -11.78
CA GLY A 9 -7.48 -4.64 -13.20
C GLY A 9 -7.67 -3.33 -13.97
N LYS A 10 -8.66 -2.50 -13.61
CA LYS A 10 -8.85 -1.17 -14.20
C LYS A 10 -7.81 -0.16 -13.71
N VAL A 11 -7.50 -0.10 -12.41
CA VAL A 11 -6.47 0.79 -11.87
C VAL A 11 -5.09 0.40 -12.41
N TYR A 12 -4.79 -0.90 -12.47
CA TYR A 12 -3.54 -1.47 -12.97
C TYR A 12 -3.36 -1.29 -14.49
N LYS A 13 -4.44 -1.28 -15.28
CA LYS A 13 -4.39 -0.98 -16.73
C LYS A 13 -4.49 0.50 -17.06
N ALA A 14 -5.28 1.28 -16.33
CA ALA A 14 -5.51 2.69 -16.63
C ALA A 14 -4.36 3.59 -16.15
N VAL A 15 -3.70 3.19 -15.07
CA VAL A 15 -2.54 3.86 -14.51
C VAL A 15 -1.42 2.86 -14.66
N GLY A 16 -0.67 2.93 -15.77
CA GLY A 16 0.45 2.01 -15.98
C GLY A 16 1.29 1.94 -14.71
N VAL A 17 1.68 0.74 -14.28
CA VAL A 17 2.42 0.53 -13.01
C VAL A 17 3.60 1.50 -12.89
N GLY A 18 4.24 1.84 -14.01
CA GLY A 18 5.26 2.90 -14.09
C GLY A 18 4.76 4.30 -13.73
N ASP A 19 3.61 4.74 -14.22
CA ASP A 19 3.00 6.05 -13.88
C ASP A 19 2.50 6.09 -12.42
N PHE A 20 1.93 4.99 -11.91
CA PHE A 20 1.55 4.89 -10.49
C PHE A 20 2.77 4.99 -9.58
N LEU A 21 3.85 4.24 -9.90
CA LEU A 21 5.10 4.28 -9.15
C LEU A 21 5.78 5.65 -9.28
N TYR A 22 5.83 6.24 -10.48
CA TYR A 22 6.37 7.56 -10.73
C TYR A 22 5.64 8.62 -9.90
N ARG A 23 4.30 8.69 -10.00
CA ARG A 23 3.49 9.59 -9.16
C ARG A 23 3.71 9.33 -7.68
N SER A 24 3.79 8.06 -7.25
CA SER A 24 4.05 7.68 -5.84
C SER A 24 5.36 8.24 -5.27
N MET A 25 6.36 8.54 -6.11
CA MET A 25 7.61 9.16 -5.66
C MET A 25 7.52 10.68 -5.48
N TYR A 26 6.51 11.34 -6.05
CA TYR A 26 6.34 12.79 -6.06
C TYR A 26 5.04 13.26 -5.37
N LYS A 27 4.41 12.43 -4.52
CA LYS A 27 3.08 12.74 -3.96
C LYS A 27 3.14 13.72 -2.80
N ASP A 28 2.12 14.57 -2.76
CA ASP A 28 1.71 15.25 -1.54
C ASP A 28 1.15 14.24 -0.52
N LYS A 29 1.30 14.56 0.77
CA LYS A 29 0.79 13.77 1.89
C LYS A 29 -0.70 13.46 1.79
N ALA A 30 -1.52 14.42 1.36
CA ALA A 30 -2.97 14.27 1.33
C ALA A 30 -3.41 13.23 0.29
N GLU A 31 -2.77 13.19 -0.88
CA GLU A 31 -3.01 12.18 -1.90
C GLU A 31 -2.53 10.80 -1.44
N ALA A 32 -1.37 10.73 -0.77
CA ALA A 32 -0.87 9.50 -0.17
C ALA A 32 -1.87 8.95 0.87
N ASN A 33 -2.33 9.79 1.79
CA ASN A 33 -3.33 9.42 2.81
C ASN A 33 -4.65 8.96 2.17
N LYS A 34 -5.15 9.68 1.16
CA LYS A 34 -6.36 9.32 0.42
C LYS A 34 -6.22 7.98 -0.30
N THR A 35 -5.05 7.69 -0.85
CA THR A 35 -4.78 6.41 -1.53
C THR A 35 -4.66 5.29 -0.51
N TYR A 36 -3.94 5.50 0.60
CA TYR A 36 -3.80 4.56 1.70
C TYR A 36 -5.16 4.08 2.23
N LYS A 37 -6.08 5.02 2.51
CA LYS A 37 -7.44 4.73 3.02
C LYS A 37 -8.25 3.83 2.08
N LYS A 38 -7.91 3.77 0.78
CA LYS A 38 -8.54 2.84 -0.19
C LYS A 38 -7.84 1.47 -0.23
N LEU A 39 -6.51 1.46 -0.14
CA LEU A 39 -5.72 0.24 -0.27
C LEU A 39 -5.72 -0.61 1.00
N GLN A 40 -5.63 -0.02 2.20
CA GLN A 40 -5.49 -0.75 3.46
C GLN A 40 -6.67 -1.69 3.76
N PRO A 41 -7.96 -1.29 3.58
CA PRO A 41 -9.06 -2.22 3.77
C PRO A 41 -9.03 -3.36 2.75
N THR A 42 -8.59 -3.07 1.52
CA THR A 42 -8.47 -4.09 0.47
C THR A 42 -7.37 -5.09 0.78
N LEU A 43 -6.28 -4.66 1.43
CA LEU A 43 -5.19 -5.55 1.86
C LEU A 43 -5.70 -6.67 2.77
N LYS A 44 -6.58 -6.34 3.72
CA LYS A 44 -7.21 -7.31 4.63
C LYS A 44 -8.10 -8.32 3.88
N ILE A 45 -8.84 -7.84 2.88
CA ILE A 45 -9.71 -8.69 2.04
C ILE A 45 -8.86 -9.65 1.20
N VAL A 46 -7.82 -9.14 0.53
CA VAL A 46 -6.93 -9.94 -0.31
C VAL A 46 -6.17 -10.97 0.52
N PHE A 47 -5.75 -10.62 1.74
CA PHE A 47 -5.18 -11.57 2.69
C PHE A 47 -6.13 -12.72 3.00
N GLY A 48 -7.38 -12.43 3.37
CA GLY A 48 -8.37 -13.46 3.68
C GLY A 48 -8.69 -14.39 2.51
N GLN A 49 -8.51 -13.92 1.27
CA GLN A 49 -8.80 -14.69 0.05
C GLN A 49 -7.61 -15.50 -0.46
N SER A 50 -6.40 -14.96 -0.35
CA SER A 50 -5.22 -15.48 -1.06
C SER A 50 -3.99 -15.69 -0.18
N GLY A 51 -4.06 -15.26 1.08
CA GLY A 51 -2.94 -15.33 2.02
C GLY A 51 -1.84 -14.30 1.77
N ARG A 52 -0.86 -14.26 2.68
CA ARG A 52 0.29 -13.35 2.66
C ARG A 52 1.23 -13.59 1.47
N SER A 53 1.36 -14.85 1.06
CA SER A 53 2.34 -15.30 0.08
C SER A 53 1.93 -15.02 -1.37
N SER A 54 0.64 -14.71 -1.61
CA SER A 54 0.10 -14.44 -2.94
C SER A 54 0.73 -13.23 -3.61
N LYS A 55 0.75 -13.26 -4.94
CA LYS A 55 1.30 -12.17 -5.74
C LYS A 55 0.48 -10.90 -5.55
N GLU A 56 -0.84 -11.05 -5.45
CA GLU A 56 -1.82 -9.98 -5.28
C GLU A 56 -1.62 -9.28 -3.94
N PHE A 57 -1.46 -10.04 -2.85
CA PHE A 57 -1.21 -9.47 -1.53
C PHE A 57 0.12 -8.72 -1.50
N LYS A 58 1.19 -9.34 -2.00
CA LYS A 58 2.52 -8.72 -2.06
C LYS A 58 2.52 -7.44 -2.89
N ALA A 59 1.87 -7.46 -4.06
CA ALA A 59 1.75 -6.28 -4.90
C ALA A 59 1.03 -5.13 -4.18
N LEU A 60 -0.09 -5.43 -3.51
CA LEU A 60 -0.86 -4.42 -2.78
C LEU A 60 -0.10 -3.85 -1.57
N LEU A 61 0.61 -4.70 -0.84
CA LEU A 61 1.45 -4.26 0.28
C LEU A 61 2.59 -3.37 -0.21
N ASN A 62 3.22 -3.72 -1.35
CA ASN A 62 4.26 -2.89 -1.97
C ASN A 62 3.70 -1.55 -2.48
N MET A 63 2.47 -1.53 -3.02
CA MET A 63 1.82 -0.27 -3.39
C MET A 63 1.60 0.64 -2.18
N ILE A 64 1.19 0.08 -1.03
CA ILE A 64 1.06 0.85 0.21
C ILE A 64 2.43 1.38 0.66
N ALA A 65 3.48 0.57 0.61
CA ALA A 65 4.82 1.01 0.96
C ALA A 65 5.37 2.11 0.03
N ALA A 66 5.02 2.05 -1.25
CA ALA A 66 5.43 3.05 -2.25
C ALA A 66 4.81 4.43 -2.01
N LEU A 67 3.70 4.51 -1.26
CA LEU A 67 3.10 5.80 -0.86
C LEU A 67 3.90 6.52 0.23
N ALA A 68 4.75 5.82 0.99
CA ALA A 68 5.63 6.45 1.96
C ALA A 68 6.71 7.29 1.24
N PRO A 69 7.09 8.47 1.77
CA PRO A 69 8.14 9.30 1.19
C PRO A 69 9.45 8.54 0.96
N VAL A 70 10.07 8.79 -0.18
CA VAL A 70 11.33 8.14 -0.56
C VAL A 70 12.43 8.44 0.48
N GLY A 71 13.35 7.50 0.67
CA GLY A 71 14.48 7.65 1.58
C GLY A 71 14.31 6.91 2.90
N ALA A 72 14.73 7.53 4.01
CA ALA A 72 14.72 6.90 5.33
C ALA A 72 13.31 6.51 5.78
N VAL A 73 12.31 7.36 5.50
CA VAL A 73 10.91 7.14 5.89
C VAL A 73 10.37 5.85 5.26
N ARG A 74 10.46 5.69 3.93
CA ARG A 74 10.05 4.46 3.24
C ARG A 74 10.83 3.24 3.71
N ARG A 75 12.14 3.37 3.96
CA ARG A 75 12.96 2.27 4.47
C ARG A 75 12.45 1.78 5.84
N ASN A 76 12.16 2.71 6.73
CA ASN A 76 11.60 2.42 8.05
C ASN A 76 10.21 1.77 7.92
N PHE A 77 9.34 2.31 7.06
CA PHE A 77 8.02 1.73 6.77
C PHE A 77 8.13 0.27 6.31
N ILE A 78 9.00 -0.01 5.35
CA ILE A 78 9.21 -1.35 4.80
C ILE A 78 9.69 -2.31 5.89
N ARG A 79 10.71 -1.92 6.65
CA ARG A 79 11.22 -2.74 7.77
C ARG A 79 10.14 -3.04 8.81
N TYR A 80 9.33 -2.04 9.15
CA TYR A 80 8.37 -2.17 10.23
C TYR A 80 7.07 -2.86 9.84
N TYR A 81 6.59 -2.70 8.60
CA TYR A 81 5.27 -3.21 8.18
C TYR A 81 5.33 -4.28 7.08
N VAL A 82 6.41 -4.36 6.31
CA VAL A 82 6.46 -5.17 5.07
C VAL A 82 7.33 -6.41 5.19
N GLU A 83 8.52 -6.29 5.79
CA GLU A 83 9.49 -7.40 5.85
C GLU A 83 9.03 -8.54 6.77
N ASN A 84 8.40 -8.21 7.89
CA ASN A 84 7.89 -9.21 8.82
C ASN A 84 6.51 -9.75 8.35
N GLU A 85 6.33 -11.07 8.47
CA GLU A 85 5.14 -11.78 7.96
C GLU A 85 3.83 -11.29 8.57
N GLU A 86 3.84 -10.89 9.84
CA GLU A 86 2.63 -10.52 10.60
C GLU A 86 2.51 -9.00 10.80
N ALA A 87 3.60 -8.26 10.59
CA ALA A 87 3.67 -6.84 10.90
C ALA A 87 2.70 -5.95 10.11
N TRP A 88 2.32 -6.34 8.89
CA TRP A 88 1.34 -5.62 8.07
C TRP A 88 -0.02 -5.49 8.78
N ARG A 89 -0.34 -6.37 9.73
CA ARG A 89 -1.60 -6.29 10.50
C ARG A 89 -1.65 -5.08 11.42
N ARG A 90 -0.49 -4.53 11.78
CA ARG A 90 -0.33 -3.32 12.58
C ARG A 90 -0.58 -2.04 11.78
N LEU A 91 -0.81 -2.14 10.46
CA LEU A 91 -1.17 -0.99 9.64
C LEU A 91 -2.50 -0.41 10.15
N PRO A 92 -2.50 0.85 10.65
CA PRO A 92 -3.71 1.48 11.17
C PRO A 92 -4.76 1.69 10.07
N LYS A 93 -6.00 2.00 10.46
CA LYS A 93 -7.03 2.40 9.49
C LYS A 93 -6.80 3.82 9.01
N ASP A 94 -6.32 4.70 9.90
CA ASP A 94 -5.94 6.05 9.56
C ASP A 94 -4.42 6.16 9.34
N PRO A 95 -3.94 6.60 8.17
CA PRO A 95 -2.51 6.80 7.93
C PRO A 95 -1.86 7.84 8.84
N ASP A 96 -2.61 8.76 9.44
CA ASP A 96 -2.05 9.73 10.39
C ASP A 96 -1.73 9.10 11.77
N GLU A 97 -2.15 7.85 12.01
CA GLU A 97 -1.74 7.04 13.17
C GLU A 97 -0.42 6.27 12.92
N ILE A 98 0.14 6.34 11.71
CA ILE A 98 1.44 5.72 11.42
C ILE A 98 2.53 6.55 12.12
N PRO A 99 3.46 5.94 12.89
CA PRO A 99 4.46 6.68 13.65
C PRO A 99 5.33 7.60 12.78
N TYR A 100 5.75 8.72 13.38
CA TYR A 100 6.71 9.65 12.76
C TYR A 100 7.98 8.91 12.29
N GLY A 101 8.47 9.26 11.11
CA GLY A 101 9.61 8.61 10.49
C GLY A 101 9.31 7.29 9.78
N TYR A 102 8.04 6.87 9.76
CA TYR A 102 7.53 5.75 8.94
C TYR A 102 6.52 6.22 7.89
N TRP A 103 5.95 7.41 8.02
CA TRP A 103 4.99 7.98 7.07
C TRP A 103 5.12 9.52 7.01
N TRP A 104 4.68 10.11 5.88
CA TRP A 104 4.86 11.50 5.40
C TRP A 104 5.87 12.38 6.15
#